data_AF-A0A8H5BHX0-F1
#
_entry.id   AF-A0A8H5BHX0-F1
#
_cell.length_a   1.000
_cell.length_b   1.000
_cell.length_c   1.000
_cell.angle_alpha   90.00
_cell.angle_beta   90.00
_cell.angle_gamma   90.00
#
_symmetry.space_group_name_H-M   'P 1'
#
loop_
_entity.id
_entity.type
_entity.pdbx_description
1 polymer ?
#
loop_
_entity_poly.entity_id
_entity_poly.type
_entity_poly.pdbx_seq_one_letter_code
_entity_poly.pdbx_strand_id
1 'polypeptide(L)'
;MPDPIPANTHPNAALLQSATRGFDFLFSNDIASARAHFQAHDDPFHLMGLGVCAFLDAALGMETGLMTEASRCLALSEAGTRKYMRMSKPKSGTGGYQGRFPHGLEWEIVNADAVVYFPRWGLGLHFIEN
;
A
#
# COMPACT_ATOMS: atom_id res chain seq x y z
N MET A 1 -4.82 -23.42 -24.77
CA MET A 1 -6.05 -22.77 -24.26
C MET A 1 -5.71 -22.22 -22.88
N PRO A 2 -5.66 -20.90 -22.65
CA PRO A 2 -5.59 -20.41 -21.28
C PRO A 2 -6.94 -20.69 -20.58
N ASP A 3 -6.86 -21.11 -19.31
CA ASP A 3 -8.04 -21.45 -18.51
C ASP A 3 -9.02 -20.28 -18.38
N PRO A 4 -10.34 -20.54 -18.30
CA PRO A 4 -11.33 -19.49 -18.08
C PRO A 4 -11.07 -18.81 -16.73
N ILE A 5 -10.87 -17.49 -16.76
CA ILE A 5 -10.70 -16.67 -15.56
C ILE A 5 -11.94 -16.88 -14.68
N PRO A 6 -11.81 -17.39 -13.44
CA PRO A 6 -12.96 -17.69 -12.61
C PRO A 6 -13.75 -16.40 -12.32
N ALA A 7 -15.09 -16.50 -12.40
CA ALA A 7 -16.04 -15.38 -12.39
C ALA A 7 -16.04 -14.50 -11.11
N ASN A 8 -15.11 -14.71 -10.18
CA ASN A 8 -15.04 -14.03 -8.90
C ASN A 8 -13.60 -13.61 -8.53
N THR A 9 -12.77 -13.28 -9.52
CA THR A 9 -11.44 -12.72 -9.27
C THR A 9 -11.55 -11.23 -8.97
N HIS A 10 -11.08 -10.80 -7.80
CA HIS A 10 -11.01 -9.37 -7.47
C HIS A 10 -10.00 -8.67 -8.40
N PRO A 11 -10.34 -7.52 -9.01
CA PRO A 11 -9.51 -6.87 -10.04
C PRO A 11 -8.11 -6.49 -9.51
N ASN A 12 -8.01 -6.17 -8.22
CA ASN A 12 -6.75 -5.81 -7.58
C ASN A 12 -6.06 -6.97 -6.84
N ALA A 13 -6.58 -8.21 -6.90
CA ALA A 13 -6.04 -9.32 -6.09
C ALA A 13 -4.55 -9.59 -6.35
N ALA A 14 -4.13 -9.56 -7.62
CA ALA A 14 -2.74 -9.81 -7.99
C ALA A 14 -1.81 -8.68 -7.51
N LEU A 15 -2.27 -7.42 -7.59
CA LEU A 15 -1.51 -6.26 -7.12
C LEU A 15 -1.36 -6.27 -5.60
N LEU A 16 -2.46 -6.56 -4.88
CA LEU A 16 -2.47 -6.73 -3.43
C LEU A 16 -1.49 -7.84 -3.01
N GLN A 17 -1.59 -9.03 -3.63
CA GLN A 17 -0.72 -10.15 -3.32
C GLN A 17 0.76 -9.83 -3.58
N SER A 18 1.05 -9.12 -4.67
CA SER A 18 2.41 -8.66 -4.98
C SER A 18 2.93 -7.68 -3.93
N ALA A 19 2.11 -6.71 -3.52
CA ALA A 19 2.50 -5.73 -2.50
C ALA A 19 2.74 -6.41 -1.14
N THR A 20 1.88 -7.34 -0.71
CA THR A 20 2.08 -8.10 0.54
C THR A 20 3.39 -8.88 0.54
N ARG A 21 3.82 -9.47 -0.60
CA ARG A 21 5.16 -10.09 -0.70
C ARG A 21 6.30 -9.09 -0.51
N GLY A 22 6.12 -7.85 -0.96
CA GLY A 22 7.05 -6.77 -0.67
C GLY A 22 7.17 -6.49 0.83
N PHE A 23 6.06 -6.57 1.57
CA PHE A 23 6.05 -6.44 3.03
C PHE A 23 6.71 -7.63 3.73
N ASP A 24 6.68 -8.85 3.17
CA ASP A 24 7.43 -10.00 3.71
C ASP A 24 8.95 -9.73 3.76
N PHE A 25 9.51 -9.06 2.74
CA PHE A 25 10.90 -8.63 2.74
C PHE A 25 11.17 -7.63 3.87
N LEU A 26 10.26 -6.66 4.07
CA LEU A 26 10.34 -5.76 5.21
C LEU A 26 10.33 -6.55 6.53
N PHE A 27 9.47 -7.58 6.66
CA PHE A 27 9.28 -8.31 7.94
C PHE A 27 10.50 -9.18 8.24
N SER A 28 11.25 -9.50 7.20
CA SER A 28 12.54 -10.16 7.26
C SER A 28 13.72 -9.19 7.43
N ASN A 29 13.46 -7.89 7.65
CA ASN A 29 14.45 -6.81 7.76
C ASN A 29 15.31 -6.62 6.51
N ASP A 30 14.80 -6.97 5.33
CA ASP A 30 15.46 -6.77 4.03
C ASP A 30 14.84 -5.59 3.27
N ILE A 31 15.22 -4.37 3.70
CA ILE A 31 14.70 -3.11 3.14
C ILE A 31 15.14 -2.93 1.68
N ALA A 32 16.34 -3.40 1.32
CA ALA A 32 16.86 -3.26 -0.03
C ALA A 32 16.04 -4.09 -1.03
N SER A 33 15.75 -5.34 -0.71
CA SER A 33 14.90 -6.20 -1.54
C SER A 33 13.46 -5.71 -1.58
N ALA A 34 12.92 -5.25 -0.44
CA ALA A 34 11.58 -4.65 -0.40
C ALA A 34 11.47 -3.43 -1.33
N ARG A 35 12.42 -2.50 -1.23
CA ARG A 35 12.48 -1.30 -2.07
C ARG A 35 12.57 -1.66 -3.56
N ALA A 36 13.45 -2.59 -3.92
CA ALA A 36 13.59 -3.04 -5.31
C ALA A 36 12.28 -3.66 -5.83
N HIS A 37 11.62 -4.48 -5.01
CA HIS A 37 10.33 -5.08 -5.34
C HIS A 37 9.25 -4.02 -5.56
N PHE A 38 9.12 -3.05 -4.65
CA PHE A 38 8.10 -2.02 -4.79
C PHE A 38 8.40 -1.01 -5.92
N GLN A 39 9.68 -0.73 -6.24
CA GLN A 39 10.06 0.16 -7.34
C GLN A 39 9.76 -0.40 -8.73
N ALA A 40 9.59 -1.72 -8.84
CA ALA A 40 9.25 -2.38 -10.10
C ALA A 40 7.80 -2.13 -10.55
N HIS A 41 6.97 -1.52 -9.71
CA HIS A 41 5.54 -1.34 -9.93
C HIS A 41 5.09 0.11 -9.68
N ASP A 42 4.32 0.68 -10.61
CA ASP A 42 3.76 2.04 -10.52
C ASP A 42 2.25 1.98 -10.25
N ASP A 43 1.86 1.39 -9.12
CA ASP A 43 0.48 1.31 -8.66
C ASP A 43 0.38 1.71 -7.18
N PRO A 44 -0.82 2.08 -6.69
CA PRO A 44 -0.95 2.61 -5.34
C PRO A 44 -0.61 1.62 -4.22
N PHE A 45 -0.69 0.30 -4.47
CA PHE A 45 -0.33 -0.70 -3.46
C PHE A 45 1.18 -0.72 -3.24
N HIS A 46 1.97 -0.70 -4.30
CA HIS A 46 3.44 -0.69 -4.21
C HIS A 46 3.99 0.69 -3.83
N LEU A 47 3.33 1.79 -4.24
CA LEU A 47 3.66 3.14 -3.75
C LEU A 47 3.54 3.27 -2.23
N MET A 48 2.58 2.58 -1.61
CA MET A 48 2.49 2.50 -0.14
C MET A 48 3.75 1.86 0.45
N GLY A 49 4.14 0.70 -0.08
CA GLY A 49 5.35 -0.01 0.35
C GLY A 49 6.63 0.80 0.15
N LEU A 50 6.74 1.58 -0.94
CA LEU A 50 7.85 2.52 -1.15
C LEU A 50 7.90 3.61 -0.08
N GLY A 51 6.75 4.16 0.30
CA GLY A 51 6.66 5.13 1.39
C GLY A 51 7.15 4.55 2.71
N VAL A 52 6.79 3.31 3.01
CA VAL A 52 7.28 2.57 4.19
C VAL A 52 8.80 2.36 4.13
N CYS A 53 9.35 1.93 2.98
CA CYS A 53 10.80 1.79 2.81
C CYS A 53 11.54 3.12 3.01
N ALA A 54 11.03 4.21 2.40
CA ALA A 54 11.60 5.54 2.55
C ALA A 54 11.54 6.04 4.01
N PHE A 55 10.46 5.74 4.72
CA PHE A 55 10.37 6.04 6.15
C PHE A 55 11.41 5.26 6.95
N LEU A 56 11.55 3.95 6.71
CA LEU A 56 12.52 3.12 7.43
C LEU A 56 13.95 3.60 7.19
N ASP A 57 14.30 3.94 5.94
CA ASP A 57 15.61 4.53 5.62
C ASP A 57 15.80 5.88 6.33
N ALA A 58 14.76 6.72 6.42
CA ALA A 58 14.81 7.97 7.17
C ALA A 58 14.99 7.75 8.69
N ALA A 59 14.24 6.81 9.25
CA ALA A 59 14.22 6.51 10.68
C ALA A 59 15.52 5.83 11.15
N LEU A 60 16.12 4.99 10.29
CA LEU A 60 17.40 4.33 10.55
C LEU A 60 18.60 5.21 10.21
N GLY A 61 18.46 6.14 9.26
CA GLY A 61 19.53 6.98 8.73
C GLY A 61 19.67 8.37 9.36
N MET A 62 18.70 8.84 10.15
CA MET A 62 18.70 10.20 10.77
C MET A 62 19.00 11.35 9.78
N GLU A 63 18.62 11.22 8.51
CA GLU A 63 18.80 12.29 7.52
C GLU A 63 17.44 12.97 7.28
N THR A 64 17.33 14.23 7.70
CA THR A 64 16.07 15.02 7.70
C THR A 64 15.40 15.14 6.33
N GLY A 65 16.17 14.99 5.24
CA GLY A 65 15.64 14.98 3.86
C GLY A 65 14.78 13.76 3.54
N LEU A 66 15.10 12.59 4.10
CA LEU A 66 14.38 11.34 3.81
C LEU A 66 13.01 11.28 4.48
N MET A 67 12.86 11.93 5.64
CA MET A 67 11.56 12.02 6.33
C MET A 67 10.53 12.80 5.51
N THR A 68 10.95 13.88 4.83
CA THR A 68 10.11 14.67 3.92
C THR A 68 9.61 13.83 2.74
N GLU A 69 10.50 13.02 2.17
CA GLU A 69 10.15 12.14 1.05
C GLU A 69 9.22 10.99 1.48
N ALA A 70 9.46 10.41 2.67
CA ALA A 70 8.58 9.43 3.26
C ALA A 70 7.16 9.99 3.48
N SER A 71 7.04 11.18 4.08
CA SER A 71 5.76 11.87 4.26
C SER A 71 5.08 12.16 2.91
N ARG A 72 5.84 12.55 1.87
CA ARG A 72 5.31 12.78 0.52
C ARG A 72 4.77 11.51 -0.11
N CYS A 73 5.52 10.40 -0.07
CA CYS A 73 5.10 9.11 -0.61
C CYS A 73 3.85 8.58 0.10
N LEU A 74 3.80 8.68 1.43
CA LEU A 74 2.64 8.26 2.22
C LEU A 74 1.40 9.13 1.93
N ALA A 75 1.56 10.45 1.83
CA ALA A 75 0.46 11.35 1.47
C ALA A 75 -0.07 11.10 0.04
N LEU A 76 0.82 10.80 -0.91
CA LEU A 76 0.44 10.44 -2.28
C LEU A 76 -0.27 9.10 -2.34
N SER A 77 0.20 8.10 -1.58
CA SER A 77 -0.46 6.79 -1.45
C SER A 77 -1.88 6.95 -0.89
N GLU A 78 -2.04 7.71 0.19
CA GLU A 78 -3.34 7.96 0.82
C GLU A 78 -4.29 8.74 -0.11
N ALA A 79 -3.77 9.75 -0.82
CA ALA A 79 -4.53 10.50 -1.83
C ALA A 79 -4.92 9.63 -3.04
N GLY A 80 -4.04 8.73 -3.49
CA GLY A 80 -4.29 7.76 -4.54
C GLY A 80 -5.38 6.76 -4.13
N THR A 81 -5.27 6.21 -2.93
CA THR A 81 -6.24 5.30 -2.32
C THR A 81 -7.62 5.93 -2.23
N ARG A 82 -7.74 7.19 -1.75
CA ARG A 82 -9.01 7.94 -1.72
C ARG A 82 -9.61 8.21 -3.10
N LYS A 83 -8.78 8.34 -4.14
CA LYS A 83 -9.26 8.48 -5.53
C LYS A 83 -9.78 7.15 -6.05
N TYR A 84 -9.04 6.06 -5.85
CA TYR A 84 -9.46 4.71 -6.21
C TYR A 84 -10.74 4.31 -5.48
N MET A 85 -10.86 4.52 -4.17
CA MET A 85 -12.09 4.27 -3.39
C MET A 85 -13.34 4.97 -3.93
N ARG A 86 -13.18 6.17 -4.51
CA ARG A 86 -14.28 6.91 -5.14
C ARG A 86 -14.62 6.38 -6.54
N MET A 87 -13.65 5.83 -7.25
CA MET A 87 -13.81 5.25 -8.60
C MET A 87 -14.29 3.79 -8.56
N SER A 88 -13.97 3.05 -7.49
CA SER A 88 -14.33 1.65 -7.27
C SER A 88 -15.77 1.44 -6.81
N LYS A 89 -16.53 2.51 -6.56
CA LYS A 89 -17.98 2.40 -6.33
C LYS A 89 -18.64 1.94 -7.62
N PRO A 90 -19.27 0.75 -7.66
CA PRO A 90 -19.97 0.31 -8.85
C PRO A 90 -21.09 1.31 -9.17
N LYS A 91 -21.11 1.83 -10.40
CA LYS A 91 -22.31 2.49 -10.93
C LYS A 91 -23.39 1.42 -10.97
N SER A 92 -24.58 1.68 -10.41
CA SER A 92 -25.65 0.68 -10.40
C SER A 92 -25.90 0.19 -11.83
N GLY A 93 -25.77 -1.12 -12.05
CA GLY A 93 -26.12 -1.77 -13.32
C GLY A 93 -24.98 -2.18 -14.27
N THR A 94 -23.70 -1.96 -13.96
CA THR A 94 -22.60 -2.45 -14.82
C THR A 94 -21.66 -3.39 -14.07
N GLY A 95 -21.83 -4.71 -14.28
CA GLY A 95 -20.82 -5.79 -14.27
C GLY A 95 -19.62 -5.77 -13.29
N GLY A 96 -19.68 -5.05 -12.19
CA GLY A 96 -18.59 -4.94 -11.22
C GLY A 96 -18.48 -6.18 -10.34
N TYR A 97 -17.28 -6.44 -9.83
CA TYR A 97 -16.97 -7.52 -8.89
C TYR A 97 -18.05 -7.65 -7.80
N GLN A 98 -18.78 -8.77 -7.79
CA GLN A 98 -19.81 -9.11 -6.80
C GLN A 98 -19.24 -10.05 -5.74
N GLY A 99 -18.23 -9.59 -4.99
CA GLY A 99 -17.63 -10.38 -3.92
C GLY A 99 -18.40 -10.31 -2.60
N ARG A 100 -18.12 -11.26 -1.71
CA ARG A 100 -18.59 -11.23 -0.30
C ARG A 100 -17.98 -10.08 0.52
N PHE A 101 -16.91 -9.49 0.01
CA PHE A 101 -16.16 -8.43 0.68
C PHE A 101 -16.52 -7.06 0.09
N PRO A 102 -16.62 -6.01 0.94
CA PRO A 102 -16.89 -4.67 0.47
C PRO A 102 -15.76 -4.18 -0.45
N HIS A 103 -16.12 -3.37 -1.45
CA HIS A 103 -15.13 -2.70 -2.28
C HIS A 103 -14.20 -1.84 -1.42
N GLY A 104 -12.90 -1.97 -1.64
CA GLY A 104 -11.90 -1.20 -0.93
C GLY A 104 -11.30 -1.87 0.30
N LEU A 105 -11.76 -3.08 0.66
CA LEU A 105 -11.13 -3.87 1.72
C LEU A 105 -9.64 -4.13 1.44
N GLU A 106 -9.27 -4.27 0.17
CA GLU A 106 -7.88 -4.44 -0.25
C GLU A 106 -6.97 -3.27 0.19
N TRP A 107 -7.52 -2.06 0.29
CA TRP A 107 -6.78 -0.89 0.78
C TRP A 107 -6.60 -0.92 2.29
N GLU A 108 -7.62 -1.37 3.01
CA GLU A 108 -7.53 -1.57 4.46
C GLU A 108 -6.50 -2.64 4.81
N ILE A 109 -6.36 -3.69 3.97
CA ILE A 109 -5.34 -4.73 4.15
C ILE A 109 -3.93 -4.15 4.00
N VAL A 110 -3.63 -3.46 2.89
CA VAL A 110 -2.29 -2.86 2.71
C VAL A 110 -2.00 -1.75 3.71
N ASN A 111 -3.01 -0.99 4.11
CA ASN A 111 -2.87 0.00 5.17
C ASN A 111 -2.55 -0.68 6.51
N ALA A 112 -3.21 -1.80 6.83
CA ALA A 112 -2.89 -2.58 8.02
C ALA A 112 -1.45 -3.09 7.99
N ASP A 113 -0.96 -3.60 6.86
CA ASP A 113 0.44 -4.04 6.71
C ASP A 113 1.42 -2.89 6.99
N ALA A 114 1.12 -1.67 6.53
CA ALA A 114 1.91 -0.48 6.83
C ALA A 114 1.80 -0.02 8.30
N VAL A 115 0.62 -0.10 8.92
CA VAL A 115 0.40 0.29 10.32
C VAL A 115 1.02 -0.70 11.30
N VAL A 116 1.11 -2.00 10.98
CA VAL A 116 1.79 -3.00 11.81
C VAL A 116 3.26 -2.61 12.03
N TYR A 117 3.93 -2.02 11.03
CA TYR A 117 5.28 -1.45 11.20
C TYR A 117 5.34 -0.25 12.11
N PHE A 118 4.28 0.56 12.09
CA PHE A 118 4.25 1.82 12.82
C PHE A 118 2.98 1.94 13.65
N PRO A 119 2.87 1.20 14.77
CA PRO A 119 1.69 1.21 15.62
C PRO A 119 1.39 2.60 16.21
N ARG A 120 2.35 3.54 16.13
CA ARG A 120 2.21 4.93 16.54
C ARG A 120 1.55 5.84 15.49
N TRP A 121 1.30 5.40 14.26
CA TRP A 121 0.61 6.22 13.26
C TRP A 121 -0.90 6.37 13.53
N GLY A 122 -1.51 5.43 14.26
CA GLY A 122 -2.91 5.53 14.70
C GLY A 122 -3.14 6.46 15.89
N LEU A 123 -2.07 6.91 16.56
CA LEU A 123 -2.12 7.77 17.75
C LEU A 123 -1.18 8.97 17.59
N GLY A 124 -1.61 9.93 16.76
CA GLY A 124 -1.14 11.31 16.85
C GLY A 124 0.20 11.59 16.15
N LEU A 125 0.10 12.48 15.16
CA LEU A 125 1.16 13.37 14.66
C LEU A 125 1.76 14.22 15.81
N HIS A 126 2.49 13.61 16.73
CA HIS A 126 3.17 14.28 17.85
C HIS A 126 4.67 13.98 17.91
N PHE A 127 5.26 13.48 16.82
CA PHE A 127 6.69 13.12 16.81
C PHE A 127 7.51 13.76 15.69
N ILE A 128 6.97 14.77 14.99
CA ILE A 128 7.75 15.62 14.06
C ILE A 128 7.69 17.11 14.49
N GLU A 129 7.41 17.37 15.76
CA GLU A 129 7.63 18.68 16.38
C GLU A 129 8.45 18.48 17.67
N ASN A 130 9.77 18.28 17.51
CA ASN A 130 10.79 18.84 18.41
C ASN A 130 12.17 18.72 17.78
#